data_AF-A0A942NEP5-F1
#
_entry.id   AF-A0A942NEP5-F1
#
_cell.length_a   1.000
_cell.length_b   1.000
_cell.length_c   1.000
_cell.angle_alpha   90.00
_cell.angle_beta   90.00
_cell.angle_gamma   90.00
#
_symmetry.space_group_name_H-M   'P 1'
#
loop_
_entity.id
_entity.type
_entity.pdbx_description
1 polymer ?
#
loop_
_entity_poly.entity_id
_entity_poly.type
_entity_poly.pdbx_seq_one_letter_code
_entity_poly.pdbx_strand_id
1 'polypeptide(L)'
;MSEPTTEYLTHPTGNILPAHMMPAETLSGITAALRKVKIKLTISQLRSLAVIVQSYVSRQKAKGLFELADLYDSYLLGEKLRTKMLSGQLKLNLTLKMSEARALYNVLDNTEFAEFAIYENNLAFFIISEIDKQTV
;
A
#
# COMPACT_ATOMS: atom_id res chain seq x y z
N MET A 1 29.75 52.88 18.34
CA MET A 1 30.69 52.39 17.32
C MET A 1 29.97 51.28 16.58
N SER A 2 29.84 51.45 15.27
CA SER A 2 29.13 50.55 14.36
C SER A 2 30.03 49.40 13.89
N GLU A 3 29.38 48.25 13.64
CA GLU A 3 29.68 47.22 12.63
C GLU A 3 30.88 46.25 12.84
N PRO A 4 30.79 44.97 12.41
CA PRO A 4 30.46 44.62 11.02
C PRO A 4 29.35 43.59 10.77
N THR A 5 28.70 43.88 9.66
CA THR A 5 27.91 43.07 8.75
C THR A 5 28.58 41.72 8.42
N THR A 6 27.79 40.66 8.39
CA THR A 6 27.99 39.58 7.41
C THR A 6 26.62 39.06 6.99
N GLU A 7 26.06 39.67 5.95
CA GLU A 7 25.18 38.96 5.04
C GLU A 7 25.92 37.73 4.52
N TYR A 8 25.34 36.54 4.57
CA TYR A 8 25.46 35.57 3.48
C TYR A 8 24.27 34.59 3.48
N LEU A 9 23.47 34.73 2.41
CA LEU A 9 22.92 33.67 1.57
C LEU A 9 21.73 32.85 2.11
N THR A 10 20.57 33.20 1.57
CA THR A 10 19.51 32.29 1.15
C THR A 10 20.02 30.89 0.75
N HIS A 11 19.62 29.87 1.50
CA HIS A 11 19.47 28.51 0.98
C HIS A 11 18.01 28.04 1.18
N PRO A 12 17.26 27.75 0.10
CA PRO A 12 15.96 27.13 0.15
C PRO A 12 16.16 25.62 0.28
N THR A 13 16.51 25.16 1.47
CA THR A 13 16.51 23.73 1.79
C THR A 13 15.77 23.60 3.09
N GLY A 14 14.50 23.18 2.98
CA GLY A 14 13.64 22.90 4.13
C GLY A 14 14.37 21.96 5.07
N ASN A 15 14.83 22.51 6.19
CA ASN A 15 15.40 21.76 7.30
C ASN A 15 14.33 20.81 7.81
N ILE A 16 14.35 19.58 7.30
CA ILE A 16 13.67 18.47 7.94
C ILE A 16 14.41 18.27 9.26
N LEU A 17 13.77 18.66 10.38
CA LEU A 17 14.33 18.45 11.71
C LEU A 17 14.74 16.97 11.85
N PRO A 18 15.90 16.65 12.45
CA PRO A 18 16.26 15.27 12.72
C PRO A 18 15.13 14.56 13.48
N ALA A 19 14.88 13.28 13.19
CA ALA A 19 13.70 12.58 13.70
C ALA A 19 13.57 12.64 15.24
N HIS A 20 14.67 12.63 15.99
CA HIS A 20 14.66 12.75 17.45
C HIS A 20 14.27 14.13 17.99
N MET A 21 14.21 15.16 17.13
CA MET A 21 13.83 16.53 17.46
C MET A 21 12.42 16.90 16.98
N MET A 22 11.74 15.99 16.27
CA MET A 22 10.37 16.21 15.80
C MET A 22 9.35 15.86 16.91
N PRO A 23 8.22 16.59 16.99
CA PRO A 23 7.11 16.18 17.86
C PRO A 23 6.64 14.76 17.51
N ALA A 24 6.29 13.96 18.52
CA ALA A 24 5.88 12.57 18.34
C ALA A 24 4.68 12.42 17.37
N GLU A 25 3.77 13.39 17.37
CA GLU A 25 2.63 13.46 16.45
C GLU A 25 3.05 13.71 15.00
N THR A 26 4.09 14.53 14.79
CA THR A 26 4.68 14.81 13.48
C THR A 26 5.47 13.61 12.97
N LEU A 27 6.23 12.93 13.83
CA LEU A 27 6.90 11.66 13.49
C LEU A 27 5.91 10.57 13.16
N SER A 28 4.85 10.41 13.97
CA SER A 28 3.80 9.43 13.71
C SER A 28 3.10 9.71 12.37
N GLY A 29 2.76 10.98 12.10
CA GLY A 29 2.20 11.41 10.83
C GLY A 29 3.13 11.20 9.64
N ILE A 30 4.43 11.47 9.79
CA ILE A 30 5.45 11.27 8.75
C ILE A 30 5.71 9.77 8.52
N THR A 31 5.82 8.97 9.58
CA THR A 31 6.06 7.52 9.52
C THR A 31 4.86 6.79 8.91
N ALA A 32 3.64 7.21 9.26
CA ALA A 32 2.41 6.74 8.65
C ALA A 32 2.25 7.19 7.18
N ALA A 33 2.80 8.35 6.81
CA ALA A 33 2.77 8.87 5.43
C ALA A 33 3.83 8.24 4.51
N LEU A 34 4.95 7.75 5.06
CA LEU A 34 6.15 7.41 4.27
C LEU A 34 6.26 5.96 3.81
N ARG A 35 5.67 4.96 4.47
CA ARG A 35 5.76 3.57 3.99
C ARG A 35 4.58 3.24 3.09
N LYS A 36 4.80 3.37 1.78
CA LYS A 36 3.88 2.90 0.75
C LYS A 36 4.55 1.81 -0.06
N VAL A 37 3.86 0.69 -0.24
CA VAL A 37 4.27 -0.38 -1.16
C VAL A 37 3.84 0.02 -2.56
N LYS A 38 4.77 0.03 -3.50
CA LYS A 38 4.50 0.34 -4.91
C LYS A 38 4.74 -0.90 -5.75
N ILE A 39 3.71 -1.34 -6.47
CA ILE A 39 3.77 -2.53 -7.31
C ILE A 39 3.38 -2.15 -8.73
N LYS A 40 4.24 -2.47 -9.70
CA LYS A 40 3.95 -2.24 -11.12
C LYS A 40 3.16 -3.42 -11.67
N LEU A 41 1.96 -3.14 -12.19
CA LEU A 41 1.08 -4.17 -12.73
C LEU A 41 0.60 -3.80 -14.13
N THR A 42 0.38 -4.82 -14.96
CA THR A 42 -0.42 -4.70 -16.18
C THR A 42 -1.91 -4.61 -15.82
N ILE A 43 -2.74 -4.15 -16.76
CA ILE A 43 -4.20 -4.16 -16.58
C ILE A 43 -4.71 -5.58 -16.31
N SER A 44 -4.18 -6.60 -17.01
CA SER A 44 -4.58 -7.99 -16.81
C SER A 44 -4.26 -8.47 -15.39
N GLN A 45 -3.05 -8.19 -14.89
CA GLN A 45 -2.67 -8.52 -13.50
C GLN A 45 -3.58 -7.80 -12.49
N LEU A 46 -3.90 -6.53 -12.73
CA LEU A 46 -4.79 -5.79 -11.84
C LEU A 46 -6.21 -6.39 -11.81
N ARG A 47 -6.73 -6.83 -12.97
CA ARG A 47 -8.02 -7.52 -13.05
C ARG A 47 -8.00 -8.85 -12.31
N SER A 48 -6.99 -9.68 -12.53
CA SER A 48 -6.82 -10.94 -11.79
C SER A 48 -6.76 -10.70 -10.29
N LEU A 49 -6.02 -9.67 -9.85
CA LEU A 49 -5.94 -9.29 -8.44
C LEU A 49 -7.30 -8.86 -7.86
N ALA A 50 -8.07 -8.08 -8.62
CA ALA A 50 -9.41 -7.66 -8.21
C ALA A 50 -10.37 -8.86 -8.08
N VAL A 51 -10.28 -9.83 -9.00
CA VAL A 51 -11.08 -11.07 -8.94
C VAL A 51 -10.70 -11.90 -7.70
N ILE A 52 -9.40 -12.05 -7.41
CA ILE A 52 -8.92 -12.75 -6.21
C ILE A 52 -9.48 -12.09 -4.94
N VAL A 53 -9.29 -10.76 -4.80
CA VAL A 53 -9.79 -10.01 -3.63
C VAL A 53 -11.31 -10.12 -3.49
N GLN A 54 -12.06 -9.99 -4.59
CA GLN A 54 -13.51 -10.09 -4.56
C GLN A 54 -13.99 -11.51 -4.21
N SER A 55 -13.31 -12.54 -4.73
CA SER A 55 -13.60 -13.94 -4.41
C SER A 55 -13.36 -14.20 -2.93
N TYR A 56 -12.23 -13.74 -2.39
CA TYR A 56 -11.92 -13.84 -0.97
C TYR A 56 -13.01 -13.16 -0.12
N VAL A 57 -13.29 -11.88 -0.37
CA VAL A 57 -14.27 -11.12 0.41
C VAL A 57 -15.68 -11.74 0.34
N SER A 58 -16.08 -12.29 -0.81
CA SER A 58 -17.42 -12.89 -0.96
C SER A 58 -17.58 -14.24 -0.25
N ARG A 59 -16.49 -14.98 -0.01
CA ARG A 59 -16.50 -16.27 0.70
C ARG A 59 -16.35 -16.12 2.21
N GLN A 60 -15.68 -15.06 2.66
CA GLN A 60 -15.40 -14.87 4.07
C GLN A 60 -16.64 -14.45 4.86
N LYS A 61 -16.79 -15.07 6.05
CA LYS A 61 -17.75 -14.65 7.07
C LYS A 61 -16.97 -14.23 8.29
N ALA A 62 -17.08 -12.95 8.67
CA ALA A 62 -16.51 -12.48 9.92
C ALA A 62 -17.18 -13.20 11.11
N LYS A 63 -16.38 -13.87 11.95
CA LYS A 63 -16.84 -14.56 13.16
C LYS A 63 -16.65 -13.67 14.41
N GLY A 64 -15.89 -12.59 14.31
CA GLY A 64 -15.67 -11.60 15.36
C GLY A 64 -15.31 -10.20 14.84
N LEU A 65 -15.16 -9.25 15.77
CA LEU A 65 -14.91 -7.83 15.47
C LEU A 65 -13.58 -7.59 14.74
N PHE A 66 -12.51 -8.32 15.10
CA PHE A 66 -11.21 -8.18 14.45
C PHE A 66 -11.24 -8.69 13.00
N GLU A 67 -11.88 -9.83 12.77
CA GLU A 67 -12.04 -10.40 11.42
C GLU A 67 -12.97 -9.53 10.56
N LEU A 68 -13.94 -8.84 11.17
CA LEU A 68 -14.76 -7.86 10.47
C LEU A 68 -13.93 -6.65 10.02
N ALA A 69 -13.01 -6.16 10.86
CA ALA A 69 -12.10 -5.09 10.49
C ALA A 69 -11.16 -5.50 9.35
N ASP A 70 -10.56 -6.70 9.41
CA ASP A 70 -9.72 -7.23 8.34
C ASP A 70 -10.49 -7.44 7.03
N LEU A 71 -11.74 -7.90 7.12
CA LEU A 71 -12.64 -8.06 5.97
C LEU A 71 -13.03 -6.70 5.38
N TYR A 72 -13.26 -5.69 6.21
CA TYR A 72 -13.55 -4.33 5.78
C TYR A 72 -12.36 -3.71 5.04
N ASP A 73 -11.14 -3.88 5.55
CA ASP A 73 -9.92 -3.43 4.87
C ASP A 73 -9.72 -4.13 3.52
N SER A 74 -10.02 -5.43 3.46
CA SER A 74 -10.00 -6.22 2.21
C SER A 74 -11.05 -5.74 1.20
N TYR A 75 -12.25 -5.37 1.67
CA TYR A 75 -13.30 -4.78 0.86
C TYR A 75 -12.90 -3.40 0.30
N LEU A 76 -12.34 -2.51 1.13
CA LEU A 76 -11.85 -1.20 0.71
C LEU A 76 -10.73 -1.33 -0.33
N LEU A 77 -9.85 -2.32 -0.17
CA LEU A 77 -8.84 -2.66 -1.17
C LEU A 77 -9.50 -3.05 -2.49
N GLY A 78 -10.54 -3.89 -2.47
CA GLY A 78 -11.32 -4.26 -3.66
C GLY A 78 -11.88 -3.04 -4.41
N GLU A 79 -12.49 -2.09 -3.70
CA GLU A 79 -13.02 -0.86 -4.29
C GLU A 79 -11.94 0.02 -4.91
N LYS A 80 -10.77 0.08 -4.27
CA LYS A 80 -9.60 0.79 -4.81
C LYS A 80 -9.08 0.15 -6.09
N LEU A 81 -8.99 -1.18 -6.14
CA LEU A 81 -8.61 -1.91 -7.36
C LEU A 81 -9.63 -1.66 -8.48
N ARG A 82 -10.92 -1.70 -8.16
CA ARG A 82 -12.01 -1.38 -9.09
C ARG A 82 -11.88 0.02 -9.69
N THR A 83 -11.65 1.01 -8.85
CA THR A 83 -11.45 2.40 -9.28
C THR A 83 -10.21 2.54 -10.17
N LYS A 84 -9.11 1.86 -9.83
CA LYS A 84 -7.90 1.85 -10.67
C LYS A 84 -8.14 1.18 -12.02
N MET A 85 -8.91 0.09 -12.08
CA MET A 85 -9.26 -0.55 -13.35
C MET A 85 -10.04 0.38 -14.28
N LEU A 86 -10.96 1.18 -13.72
CA LEU A 86 -11.77 2.13 -14.48
C LEU A 86 -10.97 3.33 -15.00
N SER A 87 -9.80 3.62 -14.43
CA SER A 87 -8.95 4.75 -14.85
C SER A 87 -8.32 4.59 -16.24
N GLY A 88 -8.38 3.40 -16.85
CA GLY A 88 -7.96 3.17 -18.25
C GLY A 88 -6.46 3.24 -18.53
N GLN A 89 -5.59 3.38 -17.52
CA GLN A 89 -4.15 3.45 -17.73
C GLN A 89 -3.54 2.06 -18.02
N LEU A 90 -2.75 1.94 -19.10
CA LEU A 90 -2.15 0.68 -19.58
C LEU A 90 -1.09 0.07 -18.64
N LYS A 91 -0.40 0.91 -17.88
CA LYS A 91 0.57 0.51 -16.84
C LYS A 91 0.15 1.13 -15.53
N LEU A 92 -0.29 0.31 -14.59
CA LEU A 92 -0.84 0.78 -13.32
C LEU A 92 0.19 0.56 -12.23
N ASN A 93 0.67 1.67 -11.67
CA ASN A 93 1.38 1.64 -10.41
C ASN A 93 0.35 1.51 -9.28
N LEU A 94 0.29 0.34 -8.66
CA LEU A 94 -0.50 0.09 -7.48
C LEU A 94 0.28 0.59 -6.27
N THR A 95 -0.11 1.76 -5.77
CA THR A 95 0.45 2.32 -4.54
C THR A 95 -0.46 1.97 -3.38
N LEU A 96 0.05 1.20 -2.42
CA LEU A 96 -0.63 0.73 -1.22
C LEU A 96 -0.03 1.39 0.02
N LYS A 97 -0.87 1.83 0.95
CA LYS A 97 -0.47 2.11 2.34
C LYS A 97 -0.14 0.78 3.03
N MET A 98 0.60 0.80 4.14
CA MET A 98 0.93 -0.44 4.85
C MET A 98 -0.29 -1.27 5.27
N SER A 99 -1.38 -0.64 5.70
CA SER A 99 -2.62 -1.36 6.02
C SER A 99 -3.23 -2.05 4.81
N GLU A 100 -3.24 -1.39 3.64
CA GLU A 100 -3.73 -1.96 2.38
C GLU A 100 -2.79 -3.07 1.88
N ALA A 101 -1.48 -2.93 2.07
CA ALA A 101 -0.50 -3.96 1.73
C ALA A 101 -0.66 -5.19 2.62
N ARG A 102 -0.88 -5.00 3.94
CA ARG A 102 -1.22 -6.08 4.87
C ARG A 102 -2.52 -6.76 4.50
N ALA A 103 -3.57 -6.01 4.17
CA ALA A 103 -4.84 -6.58 3.72
C ALA A 103 -4.65 -7.41 2.44
N LEU A 104 -3.89 -6.90 1.47
CA LEU A 104 -3.58 -7.63 0.24
C LEU A 104 -2.78 -8.90 0.54
N TYR A 105 -1.76 -8.81 1.39
CA TYR A 105 -0.99 -9.98 1.84
C TYR A 105 -1.92 -11.03 2.45
N ASN A 106 -2.78 -10.63 3.39
CA ASN A 106 -3.71 -11.52 4.07
C ASN A 106 -4.69 -12.20 3.10
N VAL A 107 -5.23 -11.45 2.13
CA VAL A 107 -6.06 -12.01 1.06
C VAL A 107 -5.29 -13.09 0.30
N LEU A 108 -4.06 -12.80 -0.15
CA LEU A 108 -3.29 -13.72 -0.97
C LEU A 108 -2.84 -14.96 -0.18
N ASP A 109 -2.45 -14.80 1.07
CA ASP A 109 -2.01 -15.91 1.93
C ASP A 109 -3.16 -16.85 2.32
N ASN A 110 -4.38 -16.32 2.42
CA ASN A 110 -5.56 -17.08 2.85
C ASN A 110 -6.55 -17.39 1.71
N THR A 111 -6.18 -17.15 0.45
CA THR A 111 -6.99 -17.56 -0.69
C THR A 111 -6.65 -18.99 -1.11
N GLU A 112 -7.66 -19.84 -1.20
CA GLU A 112 -7.51 -21.16 -1.83
C GLU A 112 -7.42 -21.00 -3.36
N PHE A 113 -6.21 -21.16 -3.91
CA PHE A 113 -5.96 -20.99 -5.34
C PHE A 113 -6.36 -22.18 -6.22
N ALA A 114 -6.93 -23.25 -5.65
CA ALA A 114 -7.31 -24.44 -6.40
C ALA A 114 -8.33 -24.17 -7.54
N GLU A 115 -9.11 -23.10 -7.41
CA GLU A 115 -10.11 -22.68 -8.40
C GLU A 115 -9.60 -21.61 -9.39
N PHE A 116 -8.36 -21.14 -9.22
CA PHE A 116 -7.77 -20.11 -10.07
C PHE A 116 -6.77 -20.72 -11.04
N ALA A 117 -6.52 -20.05 -12.18
CA ALA A 117 -5.54 -20.54 -13.13
C ALA A 117 -4.11 -20.35 -12.57
N ILE A 118 -3.17 -21.10 -13.14
CA ILE A 118 -1.74 -21.11 -12.73
C ILE A 118 -1.16 -19.69 -12.75
N TYR A 119 -1.62 -18.85 -13.68
CA TYR A 119 -1.19 -17.47 -13.78
C TYR A 119 -1.58 -16.62 -12.55
N GLU A 120 -2.79 -16.75 -12.02
CA GLU A 120 -3.22 -16.08 -10.79
C GLU A 120 -2.42 -16.51 -9.57
N ASN A 121 -2.08 -17.80 -9.49
CA ASN A 121 -1.25 -18.33 -8.42
C ASN A 121 0.17 -17.72 -8.49
N ASN A 122 0.77 -17.70 -9.68
CA ASN A 122 2.07 -17.05 -9.91
C ASN A 122 2.03 -15.55 -9.62
N LEU A 123 0.91 -14.89 -9.95
CA LEU A 123 0.69 -13.49 -9.62
C LEU A 123 0.65 -13.29 -8.10
N ALA A 124 -0.05 -14.13 -7.35
CA ALA A 124 -0.12 -14.04 -5.90
C ALA A 124 1.28 -14.12 -5.25
N PHE A 125 2.10 -15.11 -5.65
CA PHE A 125 3.48 -15.23 -5.19
C PHE A 125 4.34 -14.01 -5.55
N PHE A 126 4.21 -13.50 -6.77
CA PHE A 126 4.90 -12.29 -7.19
C PHE A 126 4.52 -11.09 -6.31
N ILE A 127 3.22 -10.87 -6.06
CA ILE A 127 2.75 -9.75 -5.23
C ILE A 127 3.26 -9.87 -3.80
N ILE A 128 3.19 -11.05 -3.19
CA ILE A 128 3.73 -11.31 -1.84
C ILE A 128 5.21 -10.94 -1.80
N SER A 129 6.01 -11.43 -2.75
CA SER A 129 7.43 -11.09 -2.83
C SER A 129 7.69 -9.59 -3.00
N GLU A 130 6.87 -8.88 -3.79
CA GLU A 130 6.99 -7.43 -3.95
C GLU A 130 6.61 -6.64 -2.69
N ILE A 131 5.67 -7.15 -1.90
CA ILE A 131 5.34 -6.59 -0.59
C ILE A 131 6.52 -6.80 0.36
N ASP A 132 7.01 -8.04 0.50
CA ASP A 132 8.09 -8.40 1.42
C ASP A 132 9.35 -7.57 1.19
N LYS A 133 9.76 -7.37 -0.07
CA LYS A 133 10.91 -6.53 -0.44
C LYS A 133 10.81 -5.08 0.07
N GLN A 134 9.61 -4.59 0.32
CA GLN A 134 9.34 -3.20 0.69
C GLN A 134 8.90 -3.05 2.16
N THR A 135 8.63 -4.16 2.85
CA THR A 135 8.14 -4.18 4.24
C THR A 135 9.11 -4.81 5.24
N VAL A 136 10.03 -5.66 4.79
CA VAL A 136 11.17 -6.20 5.57
C VAL A 136 12.28 -5.15 5.64
#